data_AF-A0A9D8AJU7-F1
#
_entry.id   AF-A0A9D8AJU7-F1
#
_cell.length_a   1.000
_cell.length_b   1.000
_cell.length_c   1.000
_cell.angle_alpha   90.00
_cell.angle_beta   90.00
_cell.angle_gamma   90.00
#
_symmetry.space_group_name_H-M   'P 1'
#
loop_
_entity.id
_entity.type
_entity.pdbx_description
1 polymer ?
#
loop_
_entity_poly.entity_id
_entity_poly.type
_entity_poly.pdbx_seq_one_letter_code
_entity_poly.pdbx_strand_id
1 'polypeptide(L)' 'MFEDMEQPYLFGYHTYWQACIAAHLGEKKKAVNLLREALSQGAFILWFHNEIDLEPLWEYPEFRKLLKPKG' A
#
# COMPACT_ATOMS: atom_id res chain seq x y z
N MET A 1 -13.42 12.18 11.95
CA MET A 1 -12.01 12.28 12.37
C MET A 1 -11.57 10.86 12.63
N PHE A 2 -10.82 10.26 11.69
CA PHE A 2 -10.28 8.91 11.91
C PHE A 2 -9.02 9.12 12.75
N GLU A 3 -9.06 8.68 14.01
CA GLU A 3 -7.88 8.68 14.89
C GLU A 3 -6.77 7.84 14.25
N ASP A 4 -5.54 8.32 14.31
CA ASP A 4 -4.35 7.57 13.90
C ASP A 4 -4.23 6.34 14.80
N MET A 5 -4.76 5.20 14.32
CA MET A 5 -4.74 3.94 15.05
C MET A 5 -3.39 3.25 14.89
N GLU A 6 -2.34 3.81 15.49
CA GLU A 6 -1.07 3.09 15.68
C GLU A 6 -1.19 2.10 16.83
N GLN A 7 -1.94 1.03 16.61
CA GLN A 7 -2.07 -0.08 17.56
C GLN A 7 -0.84 -1.01 17.46
N PRO A 8 -0.32 -1.52 18.60
CA PRO A 8 0.96 -2.26 18.65
C PRO A 8 1.01 -3.56 17.82
N TYR A 9 -0.11 -4.00 17.24
CA TYR A 9 -0.20 -5.25 16.49
C TYR A 9 -0.71 -5.10 15.05
N LEU A 10 -0.86 -3.87 14.55
CA LEU A 10 -1.39 -3.66 13.20
C LEU A 10 -0.32 -3.70 12.10
N PHE A 11 0.94 -3.40 12.41
CA PHE A 11 2.09 -3.48 11.48
C PHE A 11 1.80 -2.92 10.07
N GLY A 12 1.08 -1.80 9.99
CA GLY A 12 0.69 -1.15 8.73
C GLY A 12 -0.33 -1.88 7.85
N TYR A 13 -0.88 -3.03 8.26
CA TYR A 13 -1.89 -3.75 7.48
C TYR A 13 -3.19 -2.96 7.29
N HIS A 14 -3.59 -2.17 8.29
CA HIS A 14 -4.73 -1.26 8.17
C HIS A 14 -4.53 -0.22 7.05
N THR A 15 -3.36 0.40 7.00
CA THR A 15 -2.95 1.35 5.96
C THR A 15 -2.83 0.69 4.59
N TYR A 16 -2.36 -0.56 4.56
CA TYR A 16 -2.38 -1.38 3.34
C TYR A 16 -3.81 -1.56 2.81
N TRP A 17 -4.77 -1.95 3.66
CA TRP A 17 -6.17 -2.10 3.22
C TRP A 17 -6.78 -0.79 2.75
N GLN A 18 -6.43 0.35 3.38
CA GLN A 18 -6.81 1.67 2.88
C GLN A 18 -6.21 1.95 1.49
N ALA A 19 -4.99 1.49 1.22
CA ALA A 19 -4.35 1.61 -0.09
C ALA A 19 -5.10 0.80 -1.17
N CYS A 20 -5.52 -0.42 -0.86
CA CYS A 20 -6.33 -1.26 -1.76
C CYS A 20 -7.66 -0.58 -2.11
N ILE A 21 -8.37 -0.05 -1.12
CA ILE A 21 -9.61 0.70 -1.35
C ILE A 21 -9.33 1.92 -2.25
N ALA A 22 -8.31 2.71 -1.94
CA ALA A 22 -7.93 3.86 -2.74
C ALA A 22 -7.55 3.49 -4.18
N ALA A 23 -6.92 2.32 -4.40
CA ALA A 23 -6.59 1.82 -5.73
C ALA A 23 -7.86 1.54 -6.55
N HIS A 24 -8.85 0.86 -5.96
CA HIS A 24 -10.13 0.56 -6.61
C HIS A 24 -11.02 1.79 -6.81
N LEU A 25 -10.88 2.83 -5.98
CA LEU A 25 -11.51 4.13 -6.20
C LEU A 25 -10.84 4.97 -7.30
N GLY A 26 -9.75 4.49 -7.91
CA GLY A 26 -8.99 5.22 -8.93
C GLY A 26 -8.03 6.27 -8.37
N GLU A 27 -7.89 6.37 -7.05
CA GLU A 27 -7.03 7.32 -6.34
C GLU A 27 -5.55 6.87 -6.35
N LYS A 28 -5.00 6.55 -7.52
CA LYS A 28 -3.71 5.83 -7.68
C LYS A 28 -2.54 6.46 -6.93
N LYS A 29 -2.42 7.80 -6.95
CA LYS A 29 -1.35 8.52 -6.23
C LYS A 29 -1.47 8.34 -4.70
N LYS A 30 -2.69 8.43 -4.17
CA LYS A 30 -2.98 8.25 -2.75
C LYS A 30 -2.73 6.80 -2.33
N ALA A 31 -3.18 5.84 -3.15
CA ALA A 31 -2.91 4.42 -2.93
C ALA A 31 -1.40 4.13 -2.79
N VAL A 32 -0.57 4.64 -3.71
CA VAL A 32 0.90 4.44 -3.61
C VAL A 32 1.50 5.12 -2.38
N ASN A 33 0.97 6.27 -1.95
CA ASN A 33 1.44 6.92 -0.73
C ASN A 33 1.08 6.10 0.53
N LEU A 34 -0.15 5.59 0.60
CA LEU A 34 -0.59 4.69 1.67
C LEU A 34 0.23 3.40 1.69
N LEU A 35 0.58 2.85 0.52
CA LEU A 35 1.50 1.71 0.46
C LEU A 35 2.85 2.07 1.08
N ARG A 36 3.48 3.19 0.73
CA ARG A 36 4.76 3.61 1.33
C ARG A 36 4.66 3.75 2.85
N GLU A 37 3.55 4.30 3.33
CA GLU A 37 3.27 4.46 4.75
C GLU A 37 3.09 3.11 5.48
N ALA A 38 2.34 2.19 4.89
CA ALA A 38 2.21 0.83 5.39
C ALA A 38 3.57 0.15 5.55
N LEU A 39 4.49 0.36 4.59
CA LEU A 39 5.86 -0.16 4.67
C LEU A 39 6.67 0.45 5.81
N SER A 40 6.56 1.76 6.03
CA SER A 40 7.20 2.40 7.19
C SER A 40 6.63 1.92 8.53
N GLN A 41 5.38 1.49 8.55
CA GLN A 41 4.70 0.90 9.72
C GLN A 41 5.00 -0.60 9.90
N GLY A 42 5.77 -1.23 9.00
CA GLY A 42 6.21 -2.62 9.11
C GLY A 42 5.42 -3.64 8.27
N ALA A 43 4.57 -3.20 7.34
CA ALA A 43 3.86 -4.11 6.43
C ALA A 43 4.86 -4.81 5.49
N PHE A 44 4.68 -6.12 5.29
CA PHE A 44 5.54 -6.92 4.42
C PHE A 44 5.01 -7.03 2.98
N ILE A 45 5.88 -6.72 2.01
CA ILE A 45 5.58 -6.56 0.57
C ILE A 45 5.60 -7.86 -0.22
N LEU A 46 6.07 -8.97 0.36
CA LEU A 46 6.47 -10.18 -0.39
C LEU A 46 5.42 -10.72 -1.37
N TRP A 47 4.15 -10.35 -1.21
CA TRP A 47 3.02 -10.77 -2.04
C TRP A 47 2.49 -9.70 -3.02
N PHE A 48 2.91 -8.43 -2.92
CA PHE A 48 2.32 -7.32 -3.69
C PHE A 48 2.46 -7.48 -5.21
N HIS A 49 3.45 -8.24 -5.67
CA HIS A 49 3.65 -8.51 -7.11
C HIS A 49 2.50 -9.28 -7.75
N ASN A 50 1.74 -10.07 -6.98
CA ASN A 50 0.64 -10.90 -7.45
C ASN A 50 -0.69 -10.58 -6.75
N GLU A 51 -0.73 -9.48 -5.99
CA GLU A 51 -1.90 -9.15 -5.20
C GLU A 51 -2.97 -8.50 -6.08
N ILE A 52 -4.14 -9.12 -6.11
CA ILE A 52 -5.24 -8.74 -7.00
C ILE A 52 -5.89 -7.42 -6.56
N ASP A 53 -5.87 -7.14 -5.26
CA ASP A 53 -6.37 -5.87 -4.71
C ASP A 53 -5.52 -4.66 -5.14
N LEU A 54 -4.34 -4.91 -5.71
CA LEU A 54 -3.44 -3.89 -6.27
C LEU A 54 -3.42 -3.90 -7.81
N GLU A 55 -4.23 -4.74 -8.46
CA GLU A 55 -4.37 -4.81 -9.93
C GLU A 55 -4.58 -3.44 -10.58
N PRO A 56 -5.39 -2.50 -10.02
CA PRO A 56 -5.53 -1.15 -10.58
C PRO A 56 -4.23 -0.33 -10.67
N LEU A 57 -3.20 -0.71 -9.88
CA LEU A 57 -1.90 -0.05 -9.81
C LEU A 57 -0.82 -0.73 -10.64
N TRP A 58 -1.04 -1.93 -11.21
CA TRP A 58 0.01 -2.71 -11.88
C TRP A 58 0.70 -1.95 -13.03
N GLU A 59 -0.06 -1.15 -13.78
CA GLU A 59 0.46 -0.30 -14.86
C GLU A 59 0.92 1.09 -14.38
N TYR A 60 0.73 1.42 -13.09
CA TYR A 60 1.08 2.73 -12.56
C TYR A 60 2.60 2.84 -12.30
N PRO A 61 3.32 3.79 -12.92
CA PRO A 61 4.78 3.83 -12.87
C PRO A 61 5.36 3.91 -11.45
N GLU A 62 4.71 4.66 -10.57
CA GLU A 62 5.17 4.83 -9.18
C GLU A 62 5.00 3.56 -8.35
N PHE A 63 3.98 2.75 -8.64
CA PHE A 63 3.79 1.45 -8.01
C PHE A 63 4.87 0.47 -8.48
N ARG A 64 5.17 0.42 -9.79
CA ARG A 64 6.28 -0.39 -10.31
C ARG A 64 7.64 -0.01 -9.72
N LYS A 65 7.89 1.28 -9.47
CA LYS A 65 9.10 1.73 -8.78
C LYS A 65 9.14 1.27 -7.32
N LEU A 66 8.00 1.30 -6.63
CA LEU A 66 7.89 0.85 -5.23
C LEU A 66 8.24 -0.64 -5.08
N LEU A 67 7.84 -1.46 -6.06
CA LEU A 67 8.08 -2.90 -6.08
C LEU A 67 9.51 -3.30 -6.46
N LYS A 68 10.34 -2.38 -6.96
CA LYS A 68 11.73 -2.71 -7.30
C LYS A 68 12.53 -2.96 -6.01
N PRO A 69 13.32 -4.04 -5.93
CA PRO A 69 14.21 -4.25 -4.81
C PRO A 69 15.17 -3.06 -4.70
N LYS A 70 15.34 -2.55 -3.48
CA LYS A 70 16.39 -1.59 -3.17
C LYS A 70 17.66 -2.40 -2.93
N GLY A 71 18.54 -2.43 -3.93
CA GLY A 71 19.89 -2.96 -3.79
C GLY A 71 20.78 -2.03 -2.96
#